data_AF-E9NTF7-F1
#
_entry.id   AF-E9NTF7-F1
#
_cell.length_a   1.000
_cell.length_b   1.000
_cell.length_c   1.000
_cell.angle_alpha   90.00
_cell.angle_beta   90.00
_cell.angle_gamma   90.00
#
_symmetry.space_group_name_H-M   'P 1'
#
loop_
_entity.id
_entity.type
_entity.pdbx_description
1 polymer ?
#
loop_
_entity_poly.entity_id
_entity_poly.type
_entity_poly.pdbx_seq_one_letter_code
_entity_poly.pdbx_strand_id
1 'polypeptide(L)'
;VQWIWGGFSVDNATLTRFFAFHFLFPFVIAGATMVHLLFLHQTGSNNPLGLNSTGDKIPFHPYFSYKDLLGFVALLVALATIALFTPNLLGDPDNFTPANPLVTPPHIKPEWYFLFAYAILRSIPNKLGGVLALLASILVLLVVPFLHTCKLRSLTFRPLSQFLLWALIAN
;
A
#
# COMPACT_ATOMS: atom_id res chain seq x y z
N VAL A 1 -16.61 2.73 -18.98
CA VAL A 1 -15.60 3.79 -18.76
C VAL A 1 -16.21 5.19 -18.87
N GLN A 2 -16.98 5.50 -19.92
CA GLN A 2 -17.63 6.81 -20.11
C GLN A 2 -18.42 7.32 -18.89
N TRP A 3 -19.09 6.45 -18.13
CA TRP A 3 -19.75 6.86 -16.88
C TRP A 3 -18.77 7.47 -15.87
N ILE A 4 -17.58 6.87 -15.68
CA ILE A 4 -16.50 7.38 -14.80
C ILE A 4 -15.89 8.67 -15.35
N TRP A 5 -15.92 8.90 -16.66
CA TRP A 5 -15.47 10.16 -17.27
C TRP A 5 -16.55 11.24 -17.30
N GLY A 6 -17.84 10.86 -17.28
CA GLY A 6 -18.97 11.78 -17.53
C GLY A 6 -18.89 12.47 -18.88
N GLY A 7 -18.34 11.77 -19.88
CA GLY A 7 -18.06 12.27 -21.21
C GLY A 7 -17.35 11.22 -22.07
N PHE A 8 -16.90 11.63 -23.26
CA PHE A 8 -16.21 10.74 -24.20
C PHE A 8 -14.71 10.59 -23.91
N SER A 9 -14.11 11.51 -23.17
CA SER A 9 -12.71 11.54 -22.77
C SER A 9 -12.56 12.05 -21.33
N VAL A 10 -11.34 12.01 -20.80
CA VAL A 10 -11.01 12.69 -19.55
C VAL A 10 -11.08 14.21 -19.79
N ASP A 11 -11.90 14.91 -19.00
CA ASP A 11 -12.14 16.35 -19.11
C ASP A 11 -12.54 16.93 -17.73
N ASN A 12 -13.02 18.17 -17.68
CA ASN A 12 -13.39 18.88 -16.45
C ASN A 12 -14.35 18.09 -15.55
N ALA A 13 -15.35 17.42 -16.12
CA ALA A 13 -16.27 16.56 -15.37
C ALA A 13 -15.56 15.39 -14.67
N THR A 14 -14.44 14.90 -15.20
CA THR A 14 -13.60 13.89 -14.54
C THR A 14 -12.82 14.52 -13.40
N LEU A 15 -12.19 15.67 -13.63
CA LEU A 15 -11.36 16.34 -12.63
C LEU A 15 -12.16 16.73 -11.38
N THR A 16 -13.31 17.39 -11.55
CA THR A 16 -14.16 17.80 -10.41
C THR A 16 -14.61 16.61 -9.57
N ARG A 17 -14.97 15.48 -10.21
CA ARG A 17 -15.39 14.28 -9.47
C ARG A 17 -14.21 13.61 -8.77
N PHE A 18 -13.04 13.55 -9.41
CA PHE A 18 -11.86 12.90 -8.83
C PHE A 18 -11.39 13.68 -7.62
N PHE A 19 -11.49 15.01 -7.63
CA PHE A 19 -11.28 15.83 -6.45
C PHE A 19 -12.30 15.49 -5.33
N ALA A 20 -13.60 15.39 -5.66
CA ALA A 20 -14.61 15.02 -4.67
C ALA A 20 -14.36 13.62 -4.06
N PHE A 21 -13.96 12.64 -4.88
CA PHE A 21 -13.58 11.30 -4.42
C PHE A 21 -12.30 11.32 -3.58
N HIS A 22 -11.29 12.08 -4.01
CA HIS A 22 -10.04 12.25 -3.26
C HIS A 22 -10.29 12.86 -1.89
N PHE A 23 -11.24 13.78 -1.77
CA PHE A 23 -11.65 14.33 -0.48
C PHE A 23 -12.41 13.30 0.37
N LEU A 24 -13.29 12.50 -0.24
CA LEU A 24 -14.13 11.52 0.46
C LEU A 24 -13.33 10.32 1.01
N PHE A 25 -12.47 9.72 0.19
CA PHE A 25 -11.84 8.44 0.51
C PHE A 25 -10.96 8.44 1.77
N PRO A 26 -10.23 9.51 2.15
CA PRO A 26 -9.54 9.59 3.43
C PRO A 26 -10.46 9.35 4.64
N PHE A 27 -11.70 9.85 4.61
CA PHE A 27 -12.67 9.61 5.69
C PHE A 27 -13.18 8.18 5.71
N VAL A 28 -13.38 7.58 4.52
CA VAL A 28 -13.72 6.16 4.39
C VAL A 28 -12.59 5.28 4.96
N ILE A 29 -11.33 5.60 4.66
CA ILE A 29 -10.14 4.92 5.19
C ILE A 29 -10.04 5.10 6.71
N ALA A 30 -10.34 6.28 7.25
CA ALA A 30 -10.38 6.50 8.69
C ALA A 30 -11.44 5.61 9.37
N GLY A 31 -12.64 5.51 8.80
CA GLY A 31 -13.68 4.59 9.26
C GLY A 31 -13.26 3.12 9.21
N ALA A 32 -12.64 2.69 8.11
CA ALA A 32 -12.10 1.34 7.96
C ALA A 32 -10.98 1.05 8.98
N THR A 33 -10.13 2.03 9.27
CA THR A 33 -9.07 1.93 10.30
C THR A 33 -9.66 1.72 11.69
N MET A 34 -10.80 2.33 12.01
CA MET A 34 -11.49 2.08 13.30
C MET A 34 -12.04 0.66 13.40
N VAL A 35 -12.65 0.16 12.33
CA VAL A 35 -13.10 -1.23 12.27
C VAL A 35 -11.92 -2.20 12.39
N HIS A 36 -10.80 -1.90 11.71
CA HIS A 36 -9.57 -2.67 11.82
C HIS A 36 -9.06 -2.74 13.27
N LEU A 37 -8.97 -1.61 13.96
CA LEU A 37 -8.51 -1.55 15.36
C LEU A 37 -9.47 -2.24 16.33
N LEU A 38 -10.79 -2.21 16.07
CA LEU A 38 -11.77 -2.94 16.85
C LEU A 38 -11.52 -4.46 16.77
N PHE A 39 -11.32 -5.01 15.57
CA PHE A 39 -10.99 -6.43 15.42
C PHE A 39 -9.63 -6.78 16.04
N LEU A 40 -8.63 -5.89 15.92
CA LEU A 40 -7.34 -6.08 16.57
C LEU A 40 -7.49 -6.14 18.11
N HIS A 41 -8.33 -5.29 18.70
CA HIS A 41 -8.55 -5.25 20.15
C HIS A 41 -9.25 -6.51 20.69
N GLN A 42 -10.04 -7.21 19.88
CA GLN A 42 -10.69 -8.46 20.29
C GLN A 42 -9.67 -9.58 20.55
N THR A 43 -8.62 -9.67 19.74
CA THR A 43 -7.60 -10.74 19.87
C THR A 43 -6.30 -10.26 20.53
N GLY A 44 -6.04 -8.96 20.50
CA GLY A 44 -4.74 -8.37 20.80
C GLY A 44 -3.71 -8.58 19.67
N SER A 45 -2.56 -7.92 19.81
CA SER A 45 -1.43 -8.03 18.89
C SER A 45 -0.76 -9.40 18.97
N ASN A 46 -0.27 -9.90 17.84
CA ASN A 46 0.65 -11.04 17.80
C ASN A 46 2.06 -10.62 18.26
N ASN A 47 2.95 -11.60 18.48
CA ASN A 47 4.37 -11.37 18.82
C ASN A 47 5.30 -12.14 17.85
N PRO A 48 6.61 -11.83 17.81
CA PRO A 48 7.55 -12.45 16.89
C PRO A 48 7.62 -13.98 16.98
N LEU A 49 7.37 -14.56 18.16
CA LEU A 49 7.39 -16.02 18.34
C LEU A 49 6.12 -16.69 17.80
N GLY A 50 5.03 -15.93 17.61
CA GLY A 50 3.74 -16.45 17.18
C GLY A 50 3.01 -17.30 18.23
N LEU A 51 3.47 -17.25 19.49
CA LEU A 51 2.91 -17.96 20.63
C LEU A 51 1.91 -17.08 21.40
N ASN A 52 1.17 -17.66 22.34
CA ASN A 52 0.30 -16.89 23.21
C ASN A 52 1.13 -16.05 24.21
N SER A 53 0.92 -14.74 24.24
CA SER A 53 1.61 -13.80 25.15
C SER A 53 0.81 -13.44 26.40
N THR A 54 -0.32 -14.09 26.70
CA THR A 54 -1.16 -13.75 27.86
C THR A 54 -0.45 -13.79 29.20
N GLY A 55 0.55 -14.66 29.37
CA GLY A 55 1.33 -14.78 30.60
C GLY A 55 2.36 -13.67 30.84
N ASP A 56 2.64 -12.83 29.83
CA ASP A 56 3.69 -11.82 29.88
C ASP A 56 3.24 -10.54 29.13
N LYS A 57 2.11 -9.98 29.57
CA LYS A 57 1.61 -8.70 29.04
C LYS A 57 2.14 -7.54 29.86
N ILE A 58 2.58 -6.50 29.16
CA ILE A 58 2.89 -5.19 29.74
C ILE A 58 1.85 -4.16 29.29
N PRO A 59 1.56 -3.11 30.08
CA PRO A 59 0.63 -2.06 29.69
C PRO A 59 1.15 -1.30 28.46
N PHE A 60 0.23 -0.75 27.65
CA PHE A 60 0.60 0.03 26.47
C PHE A 60 1.39 1.29 26.85
N HIS A 61 0.90 2.03 27.83
CA HIS A 61 1.61 3.16 28.44
C HIS A 61 2.32 2.69 29.72
N PRO A 62 3.60 3.06 29.94
CA PRO A 62 4.42 3.98 29.14
C PRO A 62 5.19 3.33 27.98
N TYR A 63 5.31 2.00 27.98
CA TYR A 63 6.29 1.28 27.18
C TYR A 63 6.15 1.48 25.67
N PHE A 64 4.98 1.16 25.10
CA PHE A 64 4.74 1.30 23.67
C PHE A 64 4.50 2.76 23.28
N SER A 65 3.94 3.59 24.17
CA SER A 65 3.80 5.03 23.90
C SER A 65 5.15 5.72 23.61
N TYR A 66 6.18 5.49 24.42
CA TYR A 66 7.50 6.08 24.17
C TYR A 66 8.21 5.44 22.98
N LYS A 67 8.03 4.12 22.76
CA LYS A 67 8.57 3.43 21.59
C LYS A 67 7.98 3.99 20.29
N ASP A 68 6.66 4.22 20.25
CA ASP A 68 5.96 4.76 19.10
C ASP A 68 6.35 6.22 18.86
N LEU A 69 6.53 7.01 19.93
CA LEU A 69 7.02 8.39 19.83
C LEU A 69 8.38 8.46 19.14
N LEU A 70 9.32 7.56 19.48
CA LEU A 70 10.62 7.48 18.81
C LEU A 70 10.46 7.18 17.31
N GLY A 71 9.60 6.21 16.97
CA GLY A 71 9.29 5.89 15.57
C GLY A 71 8.68 7.06 14.81
N PHE A 72 7.78 7.81 15.44
CA PHE A 72 7.15 8.99 14.85
C PHE A 72 8.15 10.13 14.62
N VAL A 73 9.06 10.38 15.57
CA VAL A 73 10.15 11.36 15.41
C VAL A 73 11.04 10.97 14.23
N ALA A 74 11.43 9.69 14.12
CA ALA A 74 12.24 9.22 12.99
C ALA A 74 11.52 9.40 11.63
N LEU A 75 10.22 9.09 11.57
CA LEU A 75 9.39 9.32 10.38
C LEU A 75 9.33 10.80 10.00
N LEU A 76 9.10 11.70 10.97
CA LEU A 76 9.04 13.13 10.73
C LEU A 76 10.37 13.71 10.26
N VAL A 77 11.49 13.24 10.81
CA VAL A 77 12.83 13.64 10.36
C VAL A 77 13.05 13.20 8.91
N ALA A 78 12.71 11.95 8.56
CA ALA A 78 12.81 11.47 7.19
C ALA A 78 11.93 12.26 6.22
N LEU A 79 10.66 12.50 6.59
CA LEU A 79 9.73 13.29 5.79
C LEU A 79 10.21 14.74 5.60
N ALA A 80 10.64 15.40 6.69
CA ALA A 80 11.18 16.76 6.63
C ALA A 80 12.43 16.82 5.76
N THR A 81 13.29 15.79 5.81
CA THR A 81 14.49 15.74 4.97
C THR A 81 14.13 15.73 3.49
N ILE A 82 13.18 14.87 3.08
CA ILE A 82 12.73 14.82 1.69
C ILE A 82 12.04 16.14 1.31
N ALA A 83 11.11 16.62 2.13
CA ALA A 83 10.33 17.82 1.82
C ALA A 83 11.18 19.10 1.74
N LEU A 84 12.20 19.24 2.59
CA LEU A 84 13.00 20.47 2.68
C LEU A 84 14.23 20.45 1.78
N PHE A 85 14.90 19.31 1.64
CA PHE A 85 16.16 19.24 0.88
C PHE A 85 15.99 18.68 -0.53
N THR A 86 15.03 17.78 -0.76
CA THR A 86 14.86 17.10 -2.06
C THR A 86 13.38 16.89 -2.44
N PRO A 87 12.54 17.96 -2.47
CA PRO A 87 11.08 17.85 -2.56
C PRO A 87 10.58 17.10 -3.80
N ASN A 88 11.34 17.16 -4.89
CA ASN A 88 10.98 16.52 -6.17
C ASN A 88 11.63 15.15 -6.38
N LEU A 89 12.35 14.60 -5.39
CA LEU A 89 13.09 13.33 -5.53
C LEU A 89 12.21 12.15 -5.94
N LEU A 90 10.97 12.12 -5.43
CA LEU A 90 10.02 11.02 -5.65
C LEU A 90 8.97 11.34 -6.72
N GLY A 91 9.04 12.54 -7.33
CA GLY A 91 8.09 13.00 -8.34
C GLY A 91 8.56 12.74 -9.78
N ASP A 92 7.66 12.94 -10.73
CA ASP A 92 7.98 12.88 -12.16
C ASP A 92 8.03 14.29 -12.76
N PRO A 93 9.12 14.69 -13.45
CA PRO A 93 9.22 16.00 -14.10
C PRO A 93 8.10 16.29 -15.09
N ASP A 94 7.53 15.27 -15.75
CA ASP A 94 6.45 15.46 -16.73
C ASP A 94 5.19 16.09 -16.09
N ASN A 95 4.96 15.88 -14.79
CA ASN A 95 3.84 16.46 -14.04
C ASN A 95 3.95 17.97 -13.80
N PHE A 96 5.08 18.60 -14.14
CA PHE A 96 5.20 20.07 -14.17
C PHE A 96 4.76 20.68 -15.49
N THR A 97 4.51 19.86 -16.52
CA THR A 97 3.93 20.33 -17.78
C THR A 97 2.40 20.23 -17.72
N PRO A 98 1.65 21.28 -18.13
CA PRO A 98 0.20 21.20 -18.20
C PRO A 98 -0.27 20.07 -19.12
N ALA A 99 -1.34 19.38 -18.72
CA ALA A 99 -1.86 18.25 -19.48
C ALA A 99 -2.24 18.64 -20.91
N ASN A 100 -1.77 17.85 -21.89
CA ASN A 100 -2.15 17.98 -23.30
C ASN A 100 -2.81 16.67 -23.76
N PRO A 101 -4.13 16.65 -24.04
CA PRO A 101 -4.84 15.42 -24.41
C PRO A 101 -4.42 14.85 -25.77
N LEU A 102 -3.67 15.62 -26.58
CA LEU A 102 -3.22 15.20 -27.91
C LEU A 102 -1.79 14.62 -27.91
N VAL A 103 -1.07 14.71 -26.79
CA VAL A 103 0.34 14.30 -26.71
C VAL A 103 0.58 13.46 -25.46
N THR A 104 1.02 12.22 -25.65
CA THR A 104 1.50 11.36 -24.57
C THR A 104 3.02 11.46 -24.47
N PRO A 105 3.60 11.74 -23.29
CA PRO A 105 5.05 11.74 -23.11
C PRO A 105 5.67 10.39 -23.50
N PRO A 106 6.84 10.37 -24.16
CA PRO A 106 7.46 9.13 -24.66
C PRO A 106 7.89 8.17 -23.54
N HIS A 107 8.17 8.69 -22.33
CA HIS A 107 8.62 7.90 -21.19
C HIS A 107 7.57 7.81 -20.07
N ILE A 108 6.28 7.87 -20.42
CA ILE A 108 5.18 7.79 -19.45
C ILE A 108 5.29 6.56 -18.55
N LYS A 109 5.25 6.79 -17.24
CA LYS A 109 5.28 5.79 -16.18
C LYS A 109 4.42 6.26 -15.01
N PRO A 110 3.89 5.35 -14.19
CA PRO A 110 3.20 5.73 -12.96
C PRO A 110 4.21 6.10 -11.86
N GLU A 111 3.68 6.60 -10.74
CA GLU A 111 4.44 6.83 -9.53
C GLU A 111 5.10 5.55 -9.00
N TRP A 112 6.21 5.71 -8.27
CA TRP A 112 7.10 4.62 -7.90
C TRP A 112 6.41 3.48 -7.14
N TYR A 113 5.44 3.79 -6.28
CA TYR A 113 4.70 2.80 -5.48
C TYR A 113 3.69 1.97 -6.31
N PHE A 114 3.43 2.33 -7.57
CA PHE A 114 2.60 1.55 -8.50
C PHE A 114 3.43 0.74 -9.52
N LEU A 115 4.75 0.88 -9.54
CA LEU A 115 5.59 0.27 -10.59
C LEU A 115 5.52 -1.26 -10.61
N PHE A 116 5.46 -1.93 -9.45
CA PHE A 116 5.36 -3.39 -9.41
C PHE A 116 4.07 -3.89 -10.10
N ALA A 117 2.95 -3.21 -9.82
CA ALA A 117 1.64 -3.53 -10.36
C ALA A 117 1.57 -3.22 -11.87
N TYR A 118 2.19 -2.10 -12.27
CA TYR A 118 2.35 -1.73 -13.67
C TYR A 118 3.21 -2.72 -14.47
N ALA A 119 4.30 -3.22 -13.88
CA ALA A 119 5.14 -4.24 -14.49
C ALA A 119 4.34 -5.54 -14.73
N ILE A 120 3.55 -5.99 -13.75
CA ILE A 120 2.65 -7.15 -13.89
C ILE A 120 1.65 -6.94 -15.03
N LEU A 121 0.97 -5.79 -15.07
CA LEU A 121 0.01 -5.44 -16.12
C LEU A 121 0.64 -5.51 -17.52
N ARG A 122 1.86 -5.00 -17.69
CA ARG A 122 2.58 -4.92 -18.97
C ARG A 122 3.24 -6.25 -19.38
N SER A 123 3.46 -7.16 -18.44
CA SER A 123 4.11 -8.45 -18.69
C SER A 123 3.21 -9.44 -19.44
N ILE A 124 1.89 -9.20 -19.45
CA ILE A 124 0.92 -10.06 -20.13
C ILE A 124 0.49 -9.38 -21.44
N PRO A 125 0.80 -9.96 -22.61
CA PRO A 125 0.45 -9.40 -23.92
C PRO A 125 -1.03 -9.65 -24.28
N ASN A 126 -1.94 -9.42 -23.33
CA ASN A 126 -3.38 -9.51 -23.50
C ASN A 126 -4.07 -8.43 -22.65
N LYS A 127 -4.97 -7.64 -23.26
CA LYS A 127 -5.64 -6.52 -22.57
C LYS A 127 -6.43 -6.97 -21.34
N LEU A 128 -7.24 -8.02 -21.47
CA LEU A 128 -8.05 -8.54 -20.36
C LEU A 128 -7.18 -9.26 -19.33
N GLY A 129 -6.27 -10.13 -19.80
CA GLY A 129 -5.35 -10.89 -18.95
C GLY A 129 -4.47 -9.99 -18.08
N GLY A 130 -3.93 -8.91 -18.65
CA GLY A 130 -3.15 -7.93 -17.89
C GLY A 130 -3.98 -7.25 -16.79
N VAL A 131 -5.21 -6.82 -17.09
CA VAL A 131 -6.10 -6.19 -16.08
C VAL A 131 -6.48 -7.19 -14.98
N LEU A 132 -6.76 -8.44 -15.33
CA LEU A 132 -7.06 -9.48 -14.35
C LEU A 132 -5.86 -9.79 -13.47
N ALA A 133 -4.64 -9.86 -14.03
CA ALA A 133 -3.43 -10.10 -13.26
C ALA A 133 -3.08 -8.93 -12.33
N LEU A 134 -3.30 -7.68 -12.78
CA LEU A 134 -3.17 -6.50 -11.94
C LEU A 134 -4.11 -6.58 -10.71
N LEU A 135 -5.37 -6.94 -10.92
CA LEU A 135 -6.31 -7.10 -9.81
C LEU A 135 -5.91 -8.28 -8.91
N ALA A 136 -5.49 -9.39 -9.51
CA ALA A 136 -5.07 -10.59 -8.79
C ALA A 136 -3.82 -10.35 -7.92
N SER A 137 -2.90 -9.46 -8.31
CA SER A 137 -1.68 -9.15 -7.55
C SER A 137 -1.97 -8.55 -6.16
N ILE A 138 -3.13 -7.90 -6.00
CA ILE A 138 -3.61 -7.40 -4.71
C ILE A 138 -4.53 -8.42 -4.04
N LEU A 139 -5.49 -8.99 -4.79
CA LEU A 139 -6.48 -9.92 -4.24
C LEU A 139 -5.88 -11.24 -3.75
N VAL A 140 -4.69 -11.62 -4.22
CA VAL A 140 -3.96 -12.80 -3.72
C VAL A 140 -3.69 -12.71 -2.21
N LEU A 141 -3.62 -11.51 -1.62
CA LEU A 141 -3.46 -11.34 -0.18
C LEU A 141 -4.62 -11.94 0.62
N LEU A 142 -5.83 -12.01 0.05
CA LEU A 142 -7.01 -12.57 0.70
C LEU A 142 -6.96 -14.10 0.80
N VAL A 143 -6.19 -14.77 -0.07
CA VAL A 143 -6.07 -16.23 -0.02
C VAL A 143 -4.96 -16.72 0.91
N VAL A 144 -4.07 -15.82 1.35
CA VAL A 144 -2.91 -16.16 2.21
C VAL A 144 -3.29 -16.96 3.46
N PRO A 145 -4.36 -16.64 4.23
CA PRO A 145 -4.75 -17.43 5.39
C PRO A 145 -5.10 -18.89 5.05
N PHE A 146 -5.67 -19.15 3.87
CA PHE A 146 -6.07 -20.48 3.42
C PHE A 146 -4.90 -21.28 2.84
N LEU A 147 -3.84 -20.61 2.41
CA LEU A 147 -2.60 -21.23 1.92
C LEU A 147 -1.64 -21.59 3.06
N HIS A 148 -1.94 -21.21 4.31
CA HIS A 148 -1.07 -21.52 5.44
C HIS A 148 -1.14 -23.00 5.82
N THR A 149 -0.08 -23.75 5.53
CA THR A 149 0.02 -25.20 5.81
C THR A 149 0.82 -25.55 7.06
N CYS A 150 1.56 -24.59 7.63
CA CYS A 150 2.43 -24.85 8.77
C CYS A 150 1.64 -24.93 10.08
N LYS A 151 2.15 -25.71 11.05
CA LYS A 151 1.63 -25.70 12.42
C LYS A 151 2.09 -24.48 13.24
N LEU A 152 3.19 -23.85 12.81
CA LEU A 152 3.75 -22.65 13.45
C LEU A 152 3.23 -21.39 12.76
N ARG A 153 2.60 -20.52 13.55
CA ARG A 153 2.02 -19.26 13.07
C ARG A 153 3.07 -18.30 12.49
N SER A 154 4.20 -18.13 13.18
CA SER A 154 5.27 -17.18 12.78
C SER A 154 6.33 -17.83 11.89
N LEU A 155 7.05 -17.00 11.13
CA LEU A 155 8.18 -17.40 10.30
C LEU A 155 9.50 -17.54 11.07
N THR A 156 9.60 -17.04 12.30
CA THR A 156 10.85 -16.97 13.09
C THR A 156 11.61 -18.30 13.19
N PHE A 157 10.90 -19.43 13.22
CA PHE A 157 11.50 -20.77 13.31
C PHE A 157 11.33 -21.60 12.03
N ARG A 158 11.19 -20.95 10.87
CA ARG A 158 10.94 -21.59 9.57
C ARG A 158 11.96 -21.11 8.52
N PRO A 159 13.22 -21.60 8.54
CA PRO A 159 14.30 -21.07 7.71
C PRO A 159 13.97 -21.04 6.21
N LEU A 160 13.40 -22.13 5.68
CA LEU A 160 13.00 -22.18 4.26
C LEU A 160 11.93 -21.14 3.93
N SER A 161 10.94 -20.96 4.81
CA SER A 161 9.89 -19.95 4.59
C SER A 161 10.42 -18.51 4.74
N GLN A 162 11.42 -18.27 5.60
CA GLN A 162 12.10 -16.98 5.67
C GLN A 162 12.87 -16.69 4.38
N PHE A 163 13.60 -17.67 3.85
CA PHE A 163 14.29 -17.54 2.58
C PHE A 163 13.32 -17.20 1.44
N LEU A 164 12.19 -17.91 1.36
CA LEU A 164 11.15 -17.63 0.36
C LEU A 164 10.51 -16.26 0.54
N LEU A 165 10.31 -15.79 1.77
CA LEU A 165 9.82 -14.43 2.04
C LEU A 165 10.80 -13.38 1.50
N TRP A 166 12.10 -13.54 1.77
CA TRP A 166 13.11 -12.60 1.27
C TRP A 166 13.26 -12.66 -0.25
N ALA A 167 13.15 -13.85 -0.85
CA ALA A 167 13.09 -13.99 -2.30
C ALA A 167 11.88 -13.27 -2.91
N LEU A 168 10.72 -13.30 -2.23
CA LEU A 168 9.52 -12.57 -2.65
C LEU A 168 9.71 -11.04 -2.53
N ILE A 169 10.32 -10.55 -1.44
CA ILE A 169 10.56 -9.12 -1.23
C ILE A 169 11.57 -8.56 -2.24
N ALA A 170 12.53 -9.37 -2.66
CA ALA A 170 13.56 -8.97 -3.64
C ALA A 170 13.09 -9.06 -5.10
N ASN A 171 11.96 -9.74 -5.37
CA ASN A 171 11.40 -9.91 -6.71
C ASN A 171 10.65 -8.66 -7.18
#